data_AF-A0A0P1KTY2-F1
#
_entry.id   AF-A0A0P1KTY2-F1
#
_cell.length_a   1.000
_cell.length_b   1.000
_cell.length_c   1.000
_cell.angle_alpha   90.00
_cell.angle_beta   90.00
_cell.angle_gamma   90.00
#
_symmetry.space_group_name_H-M   'P 1'
#
loop_
_entity.id
_entity.type
_entity.pdbx_description
1 polymer ?
#
loop_
_entity_poly.entity_id
_entity_poly.type
_entity_poly.pdbx_seq_one_letter_code
_entity_poly.pdbx_strand_id
1 'polypeptide(L)'
;MGGVQPIHYDRETVKELTKEILTASGIGAFRGAIIGLTTALLLRRFSSVYRNVRTQVRVFYHCSWISMGAVFYADKQLIKFQNRYYENEIKRRSRILDEAAERGIFLEEDSVVTSTTS
;
A
#
# COMPACT_ATOMS: atom_id res chain seq x y z
N MET A 1 -22.79 -16.50 -12.39
CA MET A 1 -21.59 -16.16 -11.59
C MET A 1 -20.97 -14.92 -12.23
N GLY A 2 -21.47 -13.75 -11.87
CA GLY A 2 -21.10 -12.48 -12.49
C GLY A 2 -19.69 -12.08 -12.09
N GLY A 3 -18.84 -11.88 -13.08
CA GLY A 3 -17.52 -11.30 -12.89
C GLY A 3 -17.68 -9.88 -12.36
N VAL A 4 -17.18 -9.65 -11.15
CA VAL A 4 -16.88 -8.32 -10.63
C VAL A 4 -16.09 -7.57 -11.71
N GLN A 5 -16.71 -6.56 -12.33
CA GLN A 5 -16.01 -5.67 -13.26
C GLN A 5 -14.79 -5.09 -12.53
N PRO A 6 -13.57 -5.21 -13.10
CA PRO A 6 -12.41 -4.59 -12.49
C PRO A 6 -12.65 -3.08 -12.46
N ILE A 7 -12.53 -2.50 -11.27
CA ILE A 7 -12.45 -1.06 -11.04
C ILE A 7 -11.54 -0.48 -12.13
N HIS A 8 -12.06 0.42 -12.96
CA HIS A 8 -11.29 1.01 -14.04
C HIS A 8 -10.11 1.76 -13.41
N TYR A 9 -8.93 1.15 -13.43
CA TYR A 9 -7.71 1.77 -12.89
C TYR A 9 -7.34 2.94 -13.79
N ASP A 10 -7.70 4.14 -13.36
CA ASP A 10 -7.17 5.34 -13.97
C ASP A 10 -5.64 5.29 -13.86
N ARG A 11 -4.97 5.43 -15.01
CA ARG A 11 -3.51 5.33 -15.12
C ARG A 11 -2.83 6.39 -14.25
N GLU A 12 -3.49 7.51 -14.00
CA GLU A 12 -2.98 8.57 -13.12
C GLU A 12 -2.93 8.10 -11.66
N THR A 13 -3.98 7.44 -11.19
CA THR A 13 -4.08 6.90 -9.82
C THR A 13 -3.02 5.82 -9.57
N VAL A 14 -2.73 4.99 -10.58
CA VAL A 14 -1.67 3.96 -10.48
C VAL A 14 -0.27 4.58 -10.43
N LYS A 15 -0.02 5.66 -11.17
CA LYS A 15 1.25 6.40 -11.12
C LYS A 15 1.48 7.04 -9.76
N GLU A 16 0.43 7.64 -9.19
CA GLU A 16 0.48 8.23 -7.86
C GLU A 16 0.75 7.16 -6.79
N LEU A 17 0.02 6.04 -6.85
CA LEU A 17 0.24 4.90 -5.95
C LEU A 17 1.67 4.37 -6.05
N THR A 18 2.20 4.19 -7.26
CA THR A 18 3.57 3.70 -7.47
C THR A 18 4.59 4.65 -6.86
N LYS A 19 4.41 5.97 -7.03
CA LYS A 19 5.31 6.98 -6.45
C LYS A 19 5.25 6.99 -4.91
N GLU A 20 4.07 6.91 -4.33
CA GLU A 20 3.90 6.84 -2.88
C GLU A 20 4.49 5.55 -2.30
N ILE A 21 4.24 4.39 -2.93
CA ILE A 21 4.79 3.10 -2.49
C ILE A 21 6.32 3.12 -2.60
N LEU A 22 6.89 3.68 -3.68
CA LEU A 22 8.34 3.75 -3.85
C LEU A 22 9.00 4.58 -2.74
N THR A 23 8.42 5.73 -2.40
CA THR A 23 8.95 6.58 -1.33
C THR A 23 8.79 5.93 0.04
N ALA A 24 7.63 5.33 0.34
CA ALA A 24 7.40 4.60 1.59
C ALA A 24 8.33 3.37 1.73
N SER A 25 8.51 2.61 0.65
CA SER A 25 9.41 1.45 0.61
C SER A 25 10.86 1.87 0.84
N GLY A 26 11.29 3.00 0.26
CA GLY A 26 12.63 3.55 0.48
C GLY A 26 12.88 3.93 1.94
N ILE A 27 11.91 4.58 2.59
CA ILE A 27 11.98 4.92 4.03
C ILE A 27 12.02 3.64 4.87
N GLY A 28 11.18 2.65 4.53
CA GLY A 28 11.14 1.35 5.18
C GLY A 28 12.46 0.58 5.06
N ALA A 29 13.03 0.55 3.85
CA ALA A 29 14.32 -0.07 3.56
C ALA A 29 15.46 0.57 4.38
N PHE A 30 15.48 1.90 4.47
CA PHE A 30 16.47 2.62 5.26
C PHE A 30 16.37 2.30 6.76
N ARG A 31 15.14 2.27 7.31
CA ARG A 31 14.91 1.83 8.70
C ARG A 31 15.33 0.37 8.92
N GLY A 32 15.00 -0.51 7.98
CA GLY A 32 15.43 -1.90 7.96
C GLY A 32 16.95 -2.04 7.94
N ALA A 33 17.65 -1.22 7.17
CA ALA A 33 19.12 -1.20 7.11
C ALA A 33 19.74 -0.81 8.46
N ILE A 34 19.19 0.20 9.14
CA ILE A 34 19.65 0.62 10.48
C ILE A 34 19.47 -0.52 11.49
N ILE A 35 18.30 -1.17 11.50
CA ILE A 35 18.03 -2.32 12.38
C ILE A 35 18.98 -3.47 12.05
N GLY A 36 19.17 -3.80 10.77
CA GLY A 36 20.07 -4.85 10.33
C GLY A 36 21.53 -4.57 10.74
N LEU A 37 22.01 -3.34 10.61
CA LEU A 37 23.37 -2.94 10.98
C LEU A 37 23.58 -3.02 12.50
N THR A 38 22.68 -2.41 13.26
CA THR A 38 22.77 -2.37 14.74
C THR A 38 22.68 -3.77 15.33
N THR A 39 21.73 -4.60 14.88
CA THR A 39 21.60 -5.98 15.36
C THR A 39 22.77 -6.85 14.93
N ALA A 40 23.31 -6.70 13.72
CA ALA A 40 24.51 -7.42 13.29
C ALA A 40 25.75 -7.07 14.12
N LEU A 41 25.91 -5.80 14.50
CA LEU A 41 27.02 -5.37 15.37
C LEU A 41 26.90 -5.97 16.77
N LEU A 42 25.67 -6.01 17.31
CA LEU A 42 25.37 -6.63 18.60
C LEU A 42 25.60 -8.15 18.56
N LEU A 43 25.10 -8.83 17.53
CA LEU A 43 25.29 -10.26 17.31
C LEU A 43 26.77 -10.61 17.14
N ARG A 44 27.56 -9.78 16.47
CA ARG A 44 29.00 -9.99 16.34
C ARG A 44 29.73 -9.94 17.68
N ARG A 45 29.22 -9.17 18.64
CA ARG A 45 29.83 -9.04 19.97
C ARG A 45 29.43 -10.18 20.92
N PHE A 46 28.17 -10.61 20.89
CA PHE A 46 27.64 -11.57 21.85
C PHE A 46 27.48 -13.00 21.33
N SER A 47 27.35 -13.21 20.02
CA SER A 47 27.12 -14.54 19.42
C SER A 47 28.38 -15.09 18.75
N SER A 48 28.90 -16.20 19.29
CA SER A 48 30.01 -16.95 18.68
C SER A 48 29.61 -17.56 17.34
N VAL A 49 28.34 -17.95 17.18
CA VAL A 49 27.77 -18.46 15.93
C VAL A 49 27.84 -17.39 14.85
N TYR A 50 27.29 -16.19 15.11
CA TYR A 50 27.28 -15.10 14.14
C TYR A 50 28.71 -14.63 13.77
N ARG A 51 29.65 -14.72 14.71
CA ARG A 51 31.06 -14.39 14.47
C ARG A 51 31.72 -15.33 13.47
N ASN A 52 31.36 -16.62 13.47
CA ASN A 52 31.99 -17.65 12.64
C ASN A 52 31.30 -17.88 11.29
N VAL A 53 30.16 -17.24 11.03
CA VAL A 53 29.43 -17.45 9.76
C VAL A 53 30.13 -16.76 8.58
N ARG A 54 30.05 -17.43 7.42
CA ARG A 54 30.52 -16.93 6.12
C ARG A 54 29.81 -15.64 5.71
N THR A 55 30.48 -14.86 4.87
CA THR A 55 29.99 -13.56 4.36
C THR A 55 28.61 -13.64 3.71
N GLN A 56 28.29 -14.72 2.99
CA GLN A 56 26.99 -14.91 2.34
C GLN A 56 25.81 -14.81 3.33
N VAL A 57 25.93 -15.42 4.51
CA VAL A 57 24.87 -15.39 5.53
C VAL A 57 24.74 -14.00 6.15
N ARG A 58 25.85 -13.27 6.28
CA ARG A 58 25.82 -11.88 6.77
C ARG A 58 25.10 -10.96 5.79
N VAL A 59 25.37 -11.10 4.50
CA VAL A 59 24.67 -10.36 3.44
C VAL A 59 23.19 -10.70 3.46
N PHE A 60 22.84 -12.00 3.53
CA PHE A 60 21.45 -12.44 3.63
C PHE A 60 20.74 -11.81 4.83
N TYR A 61 21.38 -11.80 6.01
CA TYR A 61 20.81 -11.21 7.21
C TYR A 61 20.45 -9.73 7.03
N HIS A 62 21.34 -8.93 6.41
CA HIS A 62 21.05 -7.53 6.12
C HIS A 62 19.95 -7.37 5.08
N CYS A 63 19.97 -8.16 4.00
CA CYS A 63 18.93 -8.14 2.98
C CYS A 63 17.55 -8.48 3.55
N SER A 64 17.47 -9.43 4.48
CA SER A 64 16.22 -9.80 5.15
C SER A 64 15.64 -8.63 5.94
N TRP A 65 16.46 -7.91 6.70
CA TRP A 65 15.98 -6.73 7.43
C TRP A 65 15.57 -5.56 6.52
N ILE A 66 16.33 -5.33 5.45
CA ILE A 66 16.03 -4.26 4.48
C ILE A 66 14.72 -4.57 3.74
N SER A 67 14.58 -5.78 3.21
CA SER A 67 13.37 -6.21 2.48
C SER A 67 12.14 -6.20 3.38
N MET A 68 12.26 -6.73 4.60
CA MET A 68 11.17 -6.70 5.58
C MET A 68 10.75 -5.27 5.91
N GLY A 69 11.72 -4.37 6.13
CA GLY A 69 11.44 -2.95 6.39
C GLY A 69 10.73 -2.26 5.23
N ALA A 70 11.16 -2.53 3.99
CA ALA A 70 10.55 -1.98 2.79
C ALA A 70 9.09 -2.42 2.63
N VAL A 71 8.83 -3.73 2.70
CA VAL A 71 7.49 -4.31 2.54
C VAL A 71 6.54 -3.82 3.62
N PHE A 72 6.98 -3.81 4.89
CA PHE A 72 6.13 -3.39 5.99
C PHE A 72 5.63 -1.94 5.87
N TYR A 73 6.46 -1.04 5.35
CA TYR A 73 6.06 0.35 5.11
C TYR A 73 5.25 0.52 3.83
N ALA A 74 5.58 -0.22 2.78
CA ALA A 74 4.80 -0.26 1.54
C ALA A 74 3.34 -0.67 1.82
N ASP A 75 3.13 -1.75 2.56
CA ASP A 75 1.79 -2.26 2.89
C ASP A 75 0.97 -1.25 3.68
N LYS A 76 1.59 -0.60 4.68
CA LYS A 76 0.93 0.45 5.46
C LYS A 76 0.52 1.64 4.59
N GLN A 77 1.37 2.03 3.63
CA GLN A 77 1.06 3.11 2.71
C GLN A 77 -0.06 2.72 1.74
N LEU A 78 -0.06 1.47 1.27
CA LEU A 78 -1.10 0.92 0.40
C LEU A 78 -2.48 0.95 1.08
N ILE A 79 -2.56 0.52 2.34
CA ILE A 79 -3.82 0.57 3.11
C ILE A 79 -4.31 2.02 3.26
N LYS A 80 -3.41 2.96 3.56
CA LYS A 80 -3.76 4.40 3.66
C LYS A 80 -4.24 4.97 2.34
N PHE A 81 -3.61 4.58 1.23
CA PHE A 81 -4.03 5.00 -0.09
C PHE A 81 -5.42 4.45 -0.43
N GLN A 82 -5.66 3.17 -0.16
CA GLN A 82 -6.96 2.52 -0.35
C GLN A 82 -8.06 3.23 0.43
N ASN A 83 -7.83 3.56 1.72
CA ASN A 83 -8.81 4.28 2.53
C ASN A 83 -9.13 5.67 1.95
N ARG A 84 -8.09 6.45 1.57
CA ARG A 84 -8.28 7.77 0.95
C ARG A 84 -9.05 7.68 -0.38
N TYR A 85 -8.76 6.66 -1.17
CA TYR A 85 -9.46 6.43 -2.44
C TYR A 85 -10.95 6.18 -2.21
N TYR A 86 -11.32 5.30 -1.27
CA TYR A 86 -12.72 5.03 -0.94
C TYR A 86 -13.43 6.26 -0.37
N GLU A 87 -12.80 7.02 0.52
CA GLU A 87 -13.37 8.27 1.05
C GLU A 87 -13.66 9.28 -0.07
N ASN A 88 -12.75 9.42 -1.03
CA ASN A 88 -12.93 10.32 -2.16
C ASN A 88 -14.04 9.85 -3.10
N GLU A 89 -14.14 8.53 -3.34
CA GLU A 89 -15.18 7.96 -4.18
C GLU A 89 -16.58 8.11 -3.54
N ILE A 90 -16.69 7.96 -2.22
CA ILE A 90 -17.94 8.23 -1.48
C ILE A 90 -18.35 9.70 -1.63
N LYS A 91 -17.42 10.64 -1.44
CA LYS A 91 -17.67 12.09 -1.62
C LYS A 91 -18.03 12.45 -3.06
N ARG A 92 -17.42 11.79 -4.04
CA ARG A 92 -17.73 11.99 -5.45
C ARG A 92 -19.16 11.56 -5.75
N ARG A 93 -19.57 10.39 -5.23
CA ARG A 93 -20.94 9.89 -5.36
C ARG A 93 -21.95 10.80 -4.68
N SER A 94 -21.67 11.28 -3.46
CA SER A 94 -22.58 12.19 -2.77
C SER A 94 -22.78 13.50 -3.54
N ARG A 95 -21.72 14.08 -4.10
CA ARG A 95 -21.83 15.30 -4.93
C ARG A 95 -22.67 15.09 -6.19
N ILE A 96 -22.55 13.94 -6.85
CA ILE A 96 -23.35 13.63 -8.04
C ILE A 96 -24.83 13.47 -7.67
N LEU A 97 -25.12 12.86 -6.53
CA LEU A 97 -26.49 12.73 -6.02
C LEU A 97 -27.08 14.11 -5.67
N ASP A 98 -26.32 14.97 -5.00
CA ASP A 98 -26.75 16.34 -4.70
C ASP A 98 -27.03 17.14 -5.99
N GLU A 99 -26.14 17.05 -7.00
CA GLU A 99 -26.32 17.73 -8.29
C GLU A 99 -27.52 17.18 -9.09
N ALA A 100 -27.80 15.87 -9.01
CA ALA A 100 -28.99 15.27 -9.61
C ALA A 100 -30.28 15.72 -8.90
N ALA A 101 -30.24 15.80 -7.56
CA ALA A 101 -31.34 16.32 -6.75
C ALA A 101 -31.62 17.81 -7.06
N GLU A 102 -30.58 18.64 -7.20
CA GLU A 102 -30.72 20.05 -7.60
C GLU A 102 -31.35 20.21 -9.00
N ARG A 103 -31.10 19.26 -9.91
CA ARG A 103 -31.70 19.23 -11.25
C ARG A 103 -33.11 18.65 -11.28
N GLY A 104 -33.70 18.32 -10.12
CA GLY A 104 -35.05 17.78 -10.00
C GLY A 104 -35.19 16.33 -10.48
N ILE A 105 -34.07 15.63 -10.74
CA ILE A 105 -34.05 14.22 -11.12
C ILE A 105 -33.70 13.42 -9.87
N PHE A 106 -34.72 12.93 -9.17
CA PHE A 106 -34.55 11.98 -8.07
C PHE A 106 -34.08 10.64 -8.63
N LEU A 107 -32.78 10.37 -8.55
CA LEU A 107 -32.26 9.01 -8.68
C LEU A 107 -32.45 8.32 -7.33
N GLU A 108 -33.53 7.55 -7.19
CA GLU A 108 -33.73 6.66 -6.05
C GLU A 108 -32.59 5.62 -6.02
N GLU A 109 -32.01 5.37 -4.83
CA GLU A 109 -30.80 4.56 -4.62
C GLU A 109 -30.83 3.17 -5.27
N ASP A 110 -32.03 2.60 -5.49
CA ASP A 110 -32.24 1.29 -6.12
C ASP A 110 -31.99 1.26 -7.65
N SER A 111 -32.12 2.41 -8.33
CA SER A 111 -32.00 2.47 -9.80
C SER A 111 -30.55 2.37 -10.29
N VAL A 112 -29.58 2.79 -9.48
CA VAL A 112 -28.14 2.75 -9.82
C VAL A 112 -27.56 1.35 -9.62
N VAL A 113 -28.06 0.59 -8.63
CA VAL A 113 -27.64 -0.80 -8.38
C VAL A 113 -28.09 -1.73 -9.52
N THR A 114 -29.29 -1.50 -10.06
CA THR A 114 -29.83 -2.27 -11.19
C THR A 114 -29.09 -1.99 -12.51
N SER A 115 -28.71 -0.73 -12.74
CA SER A 115 -28.03 -0.30 -13.97
C SER A 115 -26.58 -0.79 -14.10
N THR A 116 -25.95 -1.17 -12.98
CA THR A 116 -24.54 -1.62 -12.95
C THR A 116 -24.42 -3.16 -12.97
N THR A 117 -25.55 -3.88 -12.89
CA THR A 117 -25.59 -5.36 -12.81
C THR A 117 -26.22 -6.04 -14.02
N SER A 118 -26.52 -5.30 -15.10
CA SER A 118 -26.99 -5.85 -16.38
C SER A 118 -25.86 -6.05 -17.38
#